data_AF-A0A6N1DUB0-F1
#
_entry.id   AF-A0A6N1DUB0-F1
#
_cell.length_a   1.000
_cell.length_b   1.000
_cell.length_c   1.000
_cell.angle_alpha   90.00
_cell.angle_beta   90.00
_cell.angle_gamma   90.00
#
_symmetry.space_group_name_H-M   'P 1'
#
loop_
_entity.id
_entity.type
_entity.pdbx_description
1 polymer ?
#
loop_
_entity_poly.entity_id
_entity_poly.type
_entity_poly.pdbx_seq_one_letter_code
_entity_poly.pdbx_strand_id
1 'polypeptide(L)'
;MGLIEKIELNQVLKFLNNKKWDNIEEFIVNFFKKITFTKNLDEDKKIMINNFYTFVFYHAYFKKWKLQKFSLLKIINKEVDEIEFNHQKRHYYYNFLDEFKKIKDYNKYLIKLLRKVI
;
A
#
# COMPACT_ATOMS: atom_id res chain seq x y z
N MET A 1 -3.75 18.67 -3.62
CA MET A 1 -2.44 18.20 -4.13
C MET A 1 -2.27 16.75 -3.71
N GLY A 2 -1.97 15.85 -4.66
CA GLY A 2 -1.66 14.44 -4.33
C GLY A 2 -0.23 14.33 -3.81
N LEU A 3 0.03 13.39 -2.91
CA LEU A 3 1.37 13.14 -2.35
C LEU A 3 2.24 12.27 -3.28
N ILE A 4 1.58 11.54 -4.18
CA ILE A 4 2.17 10.79 -5.29
C ILE A 4 1.65 11.44 -6.57
N GLU A 5 2.50 11.51 -7.59
CA GLU A 5 2.08 11.99 -8.90
C GLU A 5 0.99 11.07 -9.50
N LYS A 6 -0.22 11.61 -9.66
CA LYS A 6 -1.42 10.84 -9.99
C LYS A 6 -1.30 10.11 -11.35
N ILE A 7 -0.57 10.70 -12.29
CA ILE A 7 -0.31 10.13 -13.62
C ILE A 7 0.57 8.89 -13.50
N GLU A 8 1.59 8.94 -12.66
CA GLU A 8 2.50 7.82 -12.44
C GLU A 8 1.81 6.66 -11.74
N LEU A 9 1.02 6.90 -10.67
CA LEU A 9 0.38 5.82 -9.93
C LEU A 9 -0.45 4.89 -10.83
N ASN A 10 -1.19 5.45 -11.79
CA ASN A 10 -1.98 4.66 -12.74
C ASN A 10 -1.09 3.86 -13.72
N GLN A 11 0.03 4.44 -14.15
CA GLN A 11 0.99 3.76 -15.03
C GLN A 11 1.73 2.64 -14.30
N VAL A 12 2.13 2.86 -13.05
CA VAL A 12 2.74 1.85 -12.17
C VAL A 12 1.79 0.68 -11.99
N LEU A 13 0.52 0.94 -11.65
CA LEU A 13 -0.48 -0.10 -11.48
C LEU A 13 -0.69 -0.90 -12.78
N LYS A 14 -0.77 -0.24 -13.94
CA LYS A 14 -0.84 -0.93 -15.25
C LYS A 14 0.38 -1.82 -15.51
N PHE A 15 1.59 -1.36 -15.19
CA PHE A 15 2.80 -2.15 -15.35
C PHE A 15 2.78 -3.40 -14.44
N LEU A 16 2.45 -3.21 -13.16
CA LEU A 16 2.41 -4.31 -12.19
C LEU A 16 1.34 -5.34 -12.56
N ASN A 17 0.24 -4.88 -13.18
CA ASN A 17 -0.83 -5.73 -13.69
C ASN A 17 -0.39 -6.68 -14.82
N ASN A 18 0.69 -6.38 -15.54
CA ASN A 18 1.16 -7.18 -16.68
C ASN A 18 2.17 -8.27 -16.29
N LYS A 19 2.59 -8.34 -15.03
CA LYS A 19 3.55 -9.33 -14.52
C LYS A 19 2.92 -10.31 -13.54
N LYS A 20 3.52 -11.50 -13.45
CA LYS A 20 3.34 -12.41 -12.32
C LYS A 20 4.39 -12.09 -11.27
N TRP A 21 4.05 -12.36 -10.01
CA TRP A 21 4.87 -12.06 -8.85
C TRP A 21 5.01 -13.31 -8.01
N ASP A 22 6.19 -13.57 -7.45
CA ASP A 22 6.43 -14.79 -6.67
C ASP A 22 5.82 -14.71 -5.28
N ASN A 23 5.72 -13.49 -4.73
CA ASN A 23 5.10 -13.19 -3.44
C ASN A 23 4.66 -11.72 -3.38
N ILE A 24 4.01 -11.33 -2.28
CA ILE A 24 3.49 -9.97 -2.11
C ILE A 24 4.62 -8.96 -1.88
N GLU A 25 5.71 -9.37 -1.25
CA GLU A 25 6.87 -8.54 -0.94
C GLU A 25 7.55 -8.07 -2.23
N GLU A 26 7.71 -8.96 -3.21
CA GLU A 26 8.27 -8.65 -4.53
C GLU A 26 7.40 -7.61 -5.26
N PHE A 27 6.07 -7.77 -5.21
CA PHE A 27 5.13 -6.81 -5.76
C PHE A 27 5.31 -5.43 -5.11
N ILE A 28 5.39 -5.38 -3.78
CA ILE A 28 5.52 -4.13 -3.01
C ILE A 28 6.83 -3.41 -3.31
N VAL A 29 7.95 -4.15 -3.34
CA VAL A 29 9.26 -3.59 -3.67
C VAL A 29 9.25 -2.98 -5.07
N ASN A 30 8.64 -3.67 -6.04
CA ASN A 30 8.57 -3.17 -7.42
C ASN A 30 7.59 -2.00 -7.58
N PHE A 31 6.53 -1.95 -6.77
CA PHE A 31 5.66 -0.78 -6.69
C PHE A 31 6.48 0.44 -6.23
N PHE A 32 7.19 0.34 -5.11
CA PHE A 32 7.94 1.48 -4.56
C PHE A 32 9.13 1.93 -5.42
N LYS A 33 9.76 1.02 -6.18
CA LYS A 33 10.78 1.39 -7.17
C LYS A 33 10.26 2.26 -8.31
N LYS A 34 8.94 2.32 -8.51
CA LYS A 34 8.31 2.98 -9.66
C LYS A 34 7.44 4.17 -9.30
N ILE A 35 7.16 4.41 -8.01
CA ILE A 35 6.47 5.62 -7.60
C ILE A 35 7.47 6.77 -7.49
N THR A 36 7.08 7.95 -7.99
CA THR A 36 7.78 9.20 -7.66
C THR A 36 6.90 10.00 -6.70
N PHE A 37 7.53 10.49 -5.63
CA PHE A 37 6.91 11.42 -4.71
C PHE A 37 7.00 12.84 -5.26
N THR A 38 6.02 13.68 -4.91
CA THR A 38 6.09 15.10 -5.24
C THR A 38 7.36 15.74 -4.67
N LYS A 39 7.97 16.66 -5.43
CA LYS A 39 9.15 17.41 -4.99
C LYS A 39 8.92 18.06 -3.61
N ASN A 40 9.93 18.00 -2.75
CA ASN A 40 9.93 18.51 -1.37
C ASN A 40 8.98 17.80 -0.40
N LEU A 41 8.58 16.56 -0.69
CA LEU A 41 7.89 15.76 0.31
C LEU A 41 8.88 15.33 1.40
N ASP A 42 8.50 15.63 2.64
CA ASP A 42 9.21 15.25 3.86
C ASP A 42 9.38 13.72 3.99
N GLU A 43 10.49 13.29 4.58
CA GLU A 43 10.85 11.86 4.64
C GLU A 43 9.89 11.06 5.53
N ASP A 44 9.45 11.62 6.66
CA ASP A 44 8.46 10.96 7.53
C ASP A 44 7.14 10.76 6.77
N LYS A 45 6.76 11.71 5.92
CA LYS A 45 5.59 11.57 5.05
C LYS A 45 5.78 10.50 3.98
N LYS A 46 6.98 10.32 3.42
CA LYS A 46 7.25 9.21 2.49
C LYS A 46 7.13 7.86 3.20
N ILE A 47 7.73 7.74 4.38
CA ILE A 47 7.64 6.53 5.22
C ILE A 47 6.19 6.22 5.56
N MET A 48 5.43 7.22 5.99
CA MET A 48 3.99 7.10 6.27
C MET A 48 3.21 6.58 5.05
N ILE A 49 3.48 7.12 3.86
CA ILE A 49 2.83 6.67 2.61
C ILE A 49 3.24 5.24 2.26
N ASN A 50 4.51 4.90 2.42
CA ASN A 50 4.99 3.54 2.18
C ASN A 50 4.27 2.55 3.11
N ASN A 51 4.22 2.84 4.40
CA ASN A 51 3.50 2.04 5.39
C ASN A 51 2.01 1.89 5.02
N PHE A 52 1.37 2.96 4.57
CA PHE A 52 -0.03 2.92 4.11
C PHE A 52 -0.23 1.98 2.92
N TYR A 53 0.56 2.14 1.85
CA TYR A 53 0.42 1.29 0.66
C TYR A 53 0.76 -0.17 0.93
N THR A 54 1.79 -0.43 1.74
CA THR A 54 2.11 -1.80 2.19
C THR A 54 0.92 -2.41 2.92
N PHE A 55 0.36 -1.73 3.92
CA PHE A 55 -0.86 -2.18 4.60
C PHE A 55 -2.01 -2.45 3.62
N VAL A 56 -2.26 -1.55 2.67
CA VAL A 56 -3.32 -1.70 1.66
C VAL A 56 -3.10 -2.95 0.81
N PHE A 57 -1.87 -3.23 0.38
CA PHE A 57 -1.57 -4.41 -0.42
C PHE A 57 -1.74 -5.70 0.38
N TYR A 58 -1.23 -5.76 1.61
CA TYR A 58 -1.45 -6.90 2.51
C TYR A 58 -2.94 -7.15 2.76
N HIS A 59 -3.71 -6.08 3.01
CA HIS A 59 -5.15 -6.18 3.22
C HIS A 59 -5.90 -6.64 1.97
N ALA A 60 -5.54 -6.11 0.80
CA ALA A 60 -6.14 -6.49 -0.47
C ALA A 60 -5.80 -7.94 -0.87
N TYR A 61 -4.60 -8.42 -0.51
CA TYR A 61 -4.19 -9.81 -0.74
C TYR A 61 -5.10 -10.81 0.00
N PHE A 62 -5.41 -10.54 1.27
CA PHE A 62 -6.37 -11.35 2.04
C PHE A 62 -7.80 -11.20 1.53
N LYS A 63 -8.24 -9.98 1.21
CA LYS A 63 -9.57 -9.71 0.69
C LYS A 63 -9.62 -10.01 -0.82
N LYS A 64 -9.71 -11.30 -1.17
CA LYS A 64 -9.67 -11.83 -2.57
C LYS A 64 -10.50 -11.05 -3.62
N TRP A 65 -11.64 -10.49 -3.22
CA TRP A 65 -12.51 -9.65 -4.05
C TRP A 65 -11.96 -8.25 -4.41
N LYS A 66 -11.01 -7.69 -3.65
CA LYS A 66 -10.33 -6.41 -3.97
C LYS A 66 -9.05 -6.61 -4.80
N LEU A 67 -8.66 -7.86 -5.09
CA LEU A 67 -7.44 -8.20 -5.84
C LEU A 67 -7.47 -7.71 -7.30
N GLN A 68 -8.65 -7.64 -7.93
CA GLN A 68 -8.80 -7.24 -9.33
C GLN A 68 -8.25 -5.84 -9.61
N LYS A 69 -8.30 -4.93 -8.62
CA LYS A 69 -7.83 -3.55 -8.77
C LYS A 69 -6.30 -3.44 -8.78
N PHE A 70 -5.59 -4.41 -8.21
CA PHE A 70 -4.14 -4.35 -7.99
C PHE A 70 -3.38 -5.52 -8.65
N SER A 71 -4.07 -6.38 -9.41
CA SER A 71 -3.53 -7.63 -9.99
C SER A 71 -2.79 -8.53 -9.02
N LEU A 72 -3.14 -8.45 -7.74
CA LEU A 72 -2.64 -9.36 -6.71
C LEU A 72 -3.07 -10.82 -6.97
N LEU A 73 -4.03 -11.05 -7.89
CA LEU A 73 -4.39 -12.38 -8.43
C LEU A 73 -3.23 -13.08 -9.16
N LYS A 74 -2.21 -12.33 -9.61
CA LYS A 74 -1.03 -12.87 -10.32
C LYS A 74 0.14 -13.16 -9.39
N ILE A 75 -0.03 -12.98 -8.08
CA ILE A 75 0.91 -13.47 -7.08
C ILE A 75 0.73 -14.98 -7.01
N ILE A 76 1.82 -15.72 -7.20
CA ILE A 76 1.84 -17.17 -7.14
C ILE A 76 1.50 -17.56 -5.70
N ASN A 77 0.42 -18.31 -5.50
CA ASN A 77 0.00 -18.81 -4.19
C ASN A 77 1.08 -19.75 -3.64
N LYS A 78 2.03 -19.19 -2.90
CA LYS A 78 2.77 -19.94 -1.89
C LYS A 78 1.93 -19.99 -0.64
N GLU A 79 2.02 -21.08 0.12
CA GLU A 79 1.43 -21.13 1.46
C GLU A 79 1.97 -19.95 2.26
N VAL A 80 1.06 -19.11 2.76
CA VAL A 80 1.39 -17.95 3.58
C VAL A 80 1.07 -18.30 5.02
N ASP A 81 2.03 -18.13 5.92
CA ASP A 81 1.76 -18.16 7.35
C ASP A 81 0.83 -16.99 7.70
N GLU A 82 -0.43 -17.30 7.99
CA GLU A 82 -1.45 -16.29 8.28
C GLU A 82 -1.12 -15.48 9.53
N ILE A 83 -0.42 -16.06 10.52
CA ILE A 83 -0.07 -15.37 11.76
C ILE A 83 0.99 -14.32 11.45
N GLU A 84 2.07 -14.72 10.81
CA GLU A 84 3.16 -13.82 10.44
C GLU A 84 2.69 -12.73 9.48
N PHE A 85 1.88 -13.09 8.49
CA PHE A 85 1.31 -12.13 7.56
C PHE A 85 0.42 -11.09 8.27
N ASN A 86 -0.46 -11.54 9.18
CA ASN A 86 -1.31 -10.62 9.94
C ASN A 86 -0.52 -9.78 10.94
N HIS A 87 0.60 -10.28 11.45
CA HIS A 87 1.53 -9.53 12.27
C HIS A 87 2.17 -8.39 11.44
N GLN A 88 2.75 -8.70 10.28
CA GLN A 88 3.35 -7.71 9.39
C GLN A 88 2.34 -6.65 8.92
N LYS A 89 1.15 -7.08 8.47
CA LYS A 89 0.06 -6.17 8.09
C LYS A 89 -0.27 -5.17 9.20
N ARG A 90 -0.37 -5.64 10.45
CA ARG A 90 -0.66 -4.79 11.62
C ARG A 90 0.49 -3.85 11.93
N HIS A 91 1.72 -4.33 11.84
CA HIS A 91 2.92 -3.52 12.04
C HIS A 91 2.93 -2.29 11.11
N TYR A 92 2.72 -2.51 9.80
CA TYR A 92 2.64 -1.41 8.83
C TYR A 92 1.46 -0.46 9.09
N TYR A 93 0.32 -0.99 9.54
CA TYR A 93 -0.82 -0.15 9.91
C TYR A 93 -0.51 0.78 11.08
N TYR A 94 0.13 0.27 12.15
CA TYR A 94 0.46 1.08 13.32
C TYR A 94 1.55 2.11 13.00
N ASN A 95 2.59 1.74 12.25
CA ASN A 95 3.61 2.69 11.82
C ASN A 95 3.03 3.80 10.94
N PHE A 96 2.06 3.47 10.07
CA PHE A 96 1.30 4.48 9.32
C PHE A 96 0.52 5.39 10.27
N LEU A 97 -0.23 4.82 11.22
CA LEU A 97 -1.07 5.58 12.13
C LEU A 97 -0.27 6.54 13.00
N ASP A 98 0.88 6.12 13.51
CA ASP A 98 1.67 6.92 14.44
C ASP A 98 2.22 8.18 13.78
N GLU A 99 2.59 8.11 12.51
CA GLU A 99 2.91 9.30 11.71
C GLU A 99 1.65 10.08 11.30
N PHE A 100 0.59 9.40 10.87
CA PHE A 100 -0.63 10.06 10.39
C PHE A 100 -1.35 10.86 11.48
N LYS A 101 -1.31 10.40 12.73
CA LYS A 101 -1.89 11.08 13.91
C LYS A 101 -1.27 12.46 14.17
N LYS A 102 -0.04 12.71 13.68
CA LYS A 102 0.64 14.01 13.84
C LYS A 102 0.02 15.10 12.94
N ILE A 103 -0.83 14.73 11.98
CA ILE A 103 -1.49 15.67 11.08
C ILE A 103 -2.71 16.31 11.78
N LYS A 104 -2.86 17.63 11.66
CA LYS A 104 -4.04 18.32 12.19
C LYS A 104 -5.33 17.78 11.55
N ASP A 105 -6.35 17.54 12.39
CA ASP A 105 -7.64 16.97 12.00
C ASP A 105 -7.54 15.58 11.33
N TYR A 106 -6.47 14.82 11.61
CA TYR A 106 -6.22 13.53 10.95
C TYR A 106 -7.42 12.58 11.02
N ASN A 107 -8.19 12.57 12.12
CA ASN A 107 -9.36 11.72 12.29
C ASN A 107 -10.36 11.84 11.12
N LYS A 108 -10.61 13.05 10.63
CA LYS A 108 -11.51 13.30 9.49
C LYS A 108 -10.98 12.68 8.19
N TYR A 109 -9.66 12.72 7.99
CA TYR A 109 -9.00 12.15 6.81
C TYR A 109 -8.84 10.64 6.92
N LEU A 110 -8.53 10.13 8.11
CA LEU A 110 -8.40 8.71 8.41
C LEU A 110 -9.70 7.97 8.14
N ILE A 111 -10.83 8.48 8.63
CA ILE A 111 -12.15 7.90 8.39
C ILE A 111 -12.44 7.82 6.88
N LYS A 112 -12.12 8.87 6.13
CA LYS A 112 -12.32 8.90 4.67
C LYS A 112 -11.42 7.89 3.94
N LEU A 113 -10.18 7.70 4.39
CA LEU A 113 -9.24 6.74 3.83
C LEU A 113 -9.66 5.30 4.14
N LEU A 114 -9.92 5.00 5.41
CA LEU A 114 -10.31 3.68 5.87
C LEU A 114 -11.62 3.21 5.22
N ARG A 115 -12.62 4.08 5.05
CA ARG A 115 -13.86 3.74 4.34
C ARG A 115 -13.66 3.31 2.88
N LYS A 116 -12.55 3.70 2.24
CA LYS A 116 -12.23 3.27 0.87
C LYS A 116 -11.45 1.96 0.82
N VAL A 117 -10.77 1.60 1.91
CA VAL A 117 -9.85 0.46 2.00
C VAL A 117 -10.49 -0.74 2.71
N ILE A 118 -11.24 -0.52 3.79
CA ILE A 118 -11.98 -1.54 4.54
C ILE A 118 -13.17 -2.04 3.72
#